data_AF-A0A142YPX3-F1
#
_entry.id   AF-A0A142YPX3-F1
#
_cell.length_a   1.000
_cell.length_b   1.000
_cell.length_c   1.000
_cell.angle_alpha   90.00
_cell.angle_beta   90.00
_cell.angle_gamma   90.00
#
_symmetry.space_group_name_H-M   'P 1'
#
loop_
_entity.id
_entity.type
_entity.pdbx_description
1 polymer ?
#
loop_
_entity_poly.entity_id
_entity_poly.type
_entity_poly.pdbx_seq_one_letter_code
_entity_poly.pdbx_strand_id
1 'polypeptide(L)'
;MESEPEADDDSTLSNMASELMSRGMSEEEAWDYLGRKMPELMDKSGAILLEALKDEAPEMLKDRLATRTRFRRRLQKEWGEPFRLLRMLAEMVREVGREFNAKHRPSAAADNDLVFEALLRLHQRACLLVEEVFCLLEGGFASGAHSRWRTLHEVTIVSYFIEESGQDVAERYLLHHVVETCKSAEIFQQHCESLGQEPLTDDELQQHRDARESLCNRFGKAYRLDWGWAADALNDPNPSFTSIERAVKLEHLRPYFRLACHPNHAGSIALRNDLGSSLNPDDSMMVMSSASNAGLAEAGIGTALSLYQVTVNLLNHYEIDSLRTLTELGAMKLLSDEVHEAFAMVDERLAIKAPIIRERLSRFEALNEKKPEADKP
;
A
#
# COMPACT_ATOMS: atom_id res chain seq x y z
N MET A 1 -13.40 -14.20 -49.49
CA MET A 1 -12.15 -14.68 -50.10
C MET A 1 -11.47 -13.41 -50.60
N GLU A 2 -10.42 -12.91 -49.98
CA GLU A 2 -9.31 -13.57 -49.29
C GLU A 2 -9.09 -12.92 -47.91
N SER A 3 -8.87 -13.76 -46.90
CA SER A 3 -8.37 -13.37 -45.59
C SER A 3 -6.85 -13.23 -45.70
N GLU A 4 -6.30 -12.06 -45.37
CA GLU A 4 -4.86 -11.96 -45.10
C GLU A 4 -4.51 -12.89 -43.93
N PRO A 5 -3.40 -13.62 -44.00
CA PRO A 5 -3.02 -14.53 -42.94
C PRO A 5 -2.49 -13.70 -41.77
N GLU A 6 -3.20 -13.76 -40.63
CA GLU A 6 -2.59 -13.56 -39.33
C GLU A 6 -1.28 -14.37 -39.33
N ALA A 7 -0.15 -13.69 -39.18
CA ALA A 7 1.13 -14.36 -39.01
C ALA A 7 1.10 -15.02 -37.62
N ASP A 8 0.52 -16.22 -37.59
CA ASP A 8 0.55 -17.15 -36.49
C ASP A 8 2.03 -17.40 -36.14
N ASP A 9 2.49 -17.02 -34.95
CA ASP A 9 3.91 -17.17 -34.56
C ASP A 9 4.36 -18.65 -34.64
N ASP A 10 3.41 -19.58 -34.53
CA ASP A 10 3.60 -21.03 -34.71
C ASP A 10 3.93 -21.40 -36.17
N SER A 11 3.57 -20.53 -37.13
CA SER A 11 3.92 -20.68 -38.54
C SER A 11 5.38 -20.34 -38.82
N THR A 12 6.00 -19.41 -38.07
CA THR A 12 7.36 -18.94 -38.39
C THR A 12 8.42 -20.01 -38.10
N LEU A 13 8.35 -20.66 -36.93
CA LEU A 13 9.24 -21.76 -36.57
C LEU A 13 8.99 -22.99 -37.44
N SER A 14 7.72 -23.28 -37.73
CA SER A 14 7.32 -24.38 -38.63
C SER A 14 7.79 -24.14 -40.06
N ASN A 15 7.80 -22.90 -40.53
CA ASN A 15 8.33 -22.53 -41.84
C ASN A 15 9.86 -22.67 -41.90
N MET A 16 10.57 -22.24 -40.85
CA MET A 16 12.03 -22.42 -40.74
C MET A 16 12.41 -23.91 -40.68
N ALA A 17 11.65 -24.72 -39.94
CA ALA A 17 11.86 -26.17 -39.87
C ALA A 17 11.60 -26.84 -41.23
N SER A 18 10.49 -26.48 -41.90
CA SER A 18 10.15 -26.99 -43.24
C SER A 18 11.20 -26.63 -44.28
N GLU A 19 11.79 -25.45 -44.20
CA GLU A 19 12.88 -25.04 -45.09
C GLU A 19 14.16 -25.87 -44.86
N LEU A 20 14.50 -26.17 -43.61
CA LEU A 20 15.63 -27.05 -43.28
C LEU A 20 15.41 -28.49 -43.75
N MET A 21 14.18 -29.01 -43.63
CA MET A 21 13.80 -30.32 -44.17
C MET A 21 13.89 -30.35 -45.69
N SER A 22 13.47 -29.28 -46.39
CA SER A 22 13.59 -29.16 -47.84
C SER A 22 15.05 -29.18 -48.34
N ARG A 23 16.00 -28.86 -47.45
CA ARG A 23 17.45 -28.89 -47.69
C ARG A 23 18.09 -30.23 -47.35
N GLY A 24 17.28 -31.24 -47.02
CA GLY A 24 17.72 -32.64 -46.83
C GLY A 24 17.99 -33.04 -45.38
N MET A 25 17.66 -32.21 -44.39
CA MET A 25 17.71 -32.61 -42.98
C MET A 25 16.48 -33.47 -42.64
N SER A 26 16.65 -34.46 -41.77
CA SER A 26 15.49 -35.12 -41.16
C SER A 26 14.75 -34.15 -40.24
N GLU A 27 13.47 -34.42 -39.97
CA GLU A 27 12.66 -33.61 -39.07
C GLU A 27 13.29 -33.46 -37.68
N GLU A 28 13.85 -34.54 -37.13
CA GLU A 28 14.52 -34.54 -35.82
C GLU A 28 15.80 -33.68 -35.82
N GLU A 29 16.61 -33.75 -36.88
CA GLU A 29 17.81 -32.92 -37.03
C GLU A 29 17.49 -31.44 -37.23
N ALA A 30 16.41 -31.13 -37.96
CA ALA A 30 15.98 -29.74 -38.19
C ALA A 30 15.53 -29.08 -36.88
N TRP A 31 14.76 -29.80 -36.05
CA TRP A 31 14.32 -29.30 -34.75
C TRP A 31 15.45 -29.21 -33.72
N ASP A 32 16.38 -30.17 -33.68
CA ASP A 32 17.59 -30.08 -32.81
C ASP A 32 18.49 -28.90 -33.22
N TYR A 33 18.66 -28.68 -34.53
CA TYR A 33 19.41 -27.54 -35.04
C TYR A 33 18.76 -26.19 -34.67
N LEU A 34 17.45 -26.07 -34.85
CA LEU A 34 16.69 -24.88 -34.42
C LEU A 34 16.80 -24.71 -32.90
N GLY A 35 16.57 -25.76 -32.11
CA GLY A 35 16.69 -25.69 -30.65
C GLY A 35 18.05 -25.17 -30.18
N ARG A 36 19.14 -25.53 -30.85
CA ARG A 36 20.50 -25.02 -30.55
C ARG A 36 20.73 -23.58 -31.00
N LYS A 37 20.05 -23.14 -32.07
CA LYS A 37 20.22 -21.79 -32.64
C LYS A 37 19.20 -20.77 -32.15
N MET A 38 18.08 -21.22 -31.60
CA MET A 38 17.03 -20.38 -31.06
C MET A 38 17.50 -19.41 -29.99
N PRO A 39 18.33 -19.80 -29.00
CA PRO A 39 18.85 -18.84 -28.01
C PRO A 39 19.60 -17.67 -28.67
N GLU A 40 20.48 -17.96 -29.63
CA GLU A 40 21.27 -16.94 -30.35
C GLU A 40 20.37 -16.00 -31.19
N LEU A 41 19.33 -16.56 -31.82
CA LEU A 41 18.35 -15.77 -32.57
C LEU A 41 17.47 -14.91 -31.66
N MET A 42 17.03 -15.45 -30.53
CA MET A 42 16.27 -14.71 -29.51
C MET A 42 17.09 -13.55 -28.95
N ASP A 43 18.38 -13.76 -28.66
CA ASP A 43 19.27 -12.71 -28.18
C ASP A 43 19.42 -11.58 -29.20
N LYS A 44 19.64 -11.92 -30.48
CA LYS A 44 19.79 -10.92 -31.56
C LYS A 44 18.49 -10.18 -31.83
N SER A 45 17.38 -10.89 -31.99
CA SER A 45 16.06 -10.28 -32.22
C SER A 45 15.61 -9.46 -31.02
N GLY A 46 15.88 -9.94 -29.80
CA GLY A 46 15.63 -9.20 -28.57
C GLY A 46 16.45 -7.92 -28.47
N ALA A 47 17.73 -7.94 -28.88
CA ALA A 47 18.56 -6.75 -28.94
C ALA A 47 18.03 -5.72 -29.96
N ILE A 48 17.60 -6.18 -31.14
CA ILE A 48 17.01 -5.31 -32.17
C ILE A 48 15.71 -4.66 -31.65
N LEU A 49 14.81 -5.46 -31.06
CA LEU A 49 13.56 -4.98 -30.48
C LEU A 49 13.84 -3.98 -29.34
N LEU A 50 14.81 -4.26 -28.48
CA LEU A 50 15.18 -3.37 -27.38
C LEU A 50 15.69 -2.01 -27.87
N GLU A 51 16.53 -1.98 -28.90
CA GLU A 51 17.02 -0.72 -29.46
C GLU A 51 15.87 0.07 -30.11
N ALA A 52 14.99 -0.59 -30.87
CA ALA A 52 13.80 0.05 -31.41
C ALA A 52 12.89 0.65 -30.30
N LEU A 53 12.67 -0.10 -29.21
CA LEU A 53 11.90 0.40 -28.05
C LEU A 53 12.58 1.60 -27.38
N LYS A 54 13.91 1.60 -27.27
CA LYS A 54 14.66 2.74 -26.71
C LYS A 54 14.58 3.97 -27.60
N ASP A 55 14.60 3.80 -28.91
CA ASP A 55 14.50 4.90 -29.88
C ASP A 55 13.10 5.54 -29.83
N GLU A 56 12.04 4.74 -29.67
CA GLU A 56 10.66 5.22 -29.57
C GLU A 56 10.27 5.72 -28.16
N ALA A 57 10.98 5.26 -27.12
CA ALA A 57 10.65 5.54 -25.72
C ALA A 57 10.52 7.03 -25.38
N PRO A 58 11.38 7.96 -25.84
CA PRO A 58 11.28 9.37 -25.46
C PRO A 58 9.93 10.00 -25.80
N GLU A 59 9.44 9.83 -27.03
CA GLU A 59 8.15 10.40 -27.44
C GLU A 59 6.98 9.66 -26.80
N MET A 60 7.03 8.32 -26.72
CA MET A 60 6.02 7.55 -25.98
C MET A 60 5.89 8.01 -24.53
N LEU A 61 7.00 8.14 -23.80
CA LEU A 61 7.01 8.54 -22.38
C LEU A 61 6.53 9.97 -22.18
N LYS A 62 6.87 10.88 -23.10
CA LYS A 62 6.37 12.27 -23.12
C LYS A 62 4.85 12.32 -23.28
N ASP A 63 4.28 11.52 -24.18
CA ASP A 63 2.84 11.42 -24.35
C ASP A 63 2.12 10.83 -23.14
N ARG A 64 2.73 9.81 -22.51
CA ARG A 64 2.25 9.23 -21.25
C ARG A 64 2.29 10.25 -20.11
N LEU A 65 3.35 11.05 -20.02
CA LEU A 65 3.46 12.14 -19.03
C LEU A 65 2.40 13.23 -19.24
N ALA A 66 2.17 13.62 -20.50
CA ALA A 66 1.11 14.58 -20.83
C ALA A 66 -0.28 14.03 -20.44
N THR A 67 -0.53 12.75 -20.71
CA THR A 67 -1.78 12.07 -20.31
C THR A 67 -1.95 12.04 -18.80
N ARG A 68 -0.90 11.68 -18.05
CA ARG A 68 -0.90 11.71 -16.57
C ARG A 68 -1.16 13.11 -16.03
N THR A 69 -0.57 14.14 -16.65
CA THR A 69 -0.75 15.53 -16.25
C THR A 69 -2.19 15.99 -16.48
N ARG A 70 -2.78 15.66 -17.64
CA ARG A 70 -4.19 15.95 -17.94
C ARG A 70 -5.13 15.22 -16.96
N PHE A 71 -4.83 13.98 -16.61
CA PHE A 71 -5.58 13.22 -15.61
C PHE A 71 -5.55 13.92 -14.25
N ARG A 72 -4.36 14.23 -13.73
CA ARG A 72 -4.20 14.91 -12.42
C ARG A 72 -4.93 16.25 -12.36
N ARG A 73 -4.96 17.02 -13.44
CA ARG A 73 -5.76 18.27 -13.50
C ARG A 73 -7.26 18.01 -13.36
N ARG A 74 -7.79 16.95 -13.97
CA ARG A 74 -9.20 16.57 -13.82
C ARG A 74 -9.48 16.06 -12.40
N LEU A 75 -8.57 15.24 -11.87
CA LEU A 75 -8.66 14.74 -10.51
C LEU A 75 -8.70 15.90 -9.50
N GLN A 76 -7.78 16.87 -9.63
CA GLN A 76 -7.75 18.08 -8.81
C GLN A 76 -9.02 18.93 -8.94
N LYS A 77 -9.65 18.94 -10.12
CA LYS A 77 -10.93 19.64 -10.31
C LYS A 77 -12.08 18.97 -9.55
N GLU A 78 -12.07 17.64 -9.45
CA GLU A 78 -13.15 16.88 -8.78
C GLU A 78 -12.91 16.77 -7.26
N TRP A 79 -11.66 16.54 -6.83
CA TRP A 79 -11.25 16.24 -5.45
C TRP A 79 -10.41 17.34 -4.78
N GLY A 80 -10.21 18.50 -5.43
CA GLY A 80 -9.27 19.51 -4.93
C GLY A 80 -9.61 20.07 -3.56
N GLU A 81 -10.90 20.23 -3.26
CA GLU A 81 -11.37 20.73 -1.96
C GLU A 81 -11.10 19.75 -0.80
N PRO A 82 -11.55 18.48 -0.85
CA PRO A 82 -11.20 17.52 0.20
C PRO A 82 -9.69 17.33 0.36
N PHE A 83 -8.91 17.36 -0.74
CA PHE A 83 -7.45 17.30 -0.67
C PHE A 83 -6.85 18.49 0.08
N ARG A 84 -7.36 19.70 -0.17
CA ARG A 84 -6.93 20.92 0.53
C ARG A 84 -7.19 20.82 2.03
N LEU A 85 -8.39 20.39 2.42
CA LEU A 85 -8.77 20.25 3.83
C LEU A 85 -7.92 19.17 4.54
N LEU A 86 -7.72 18.01 3.90
CA LEU A 86 -6.90 16.95 4.47
C LEU A 86 -5.45 17.38 4.66
N ARG A 87 -4.89 18.13 3.69
CA ARG A 87 -3.55 18.70 3.82
C ARG A 87 -3.46 19.73 4.95
N MET A 88 -4.47 20.57 5.12
CA MET A 88 -4.54 21.49 6.27
C MET A 88 -4.53 20.75 7.60
N LEU A 89 -5.31 19.67 7.72
CA LEU A 89 -5.33 18.84 8.93
C LEU A 89 -3.96 18.21 9.20
N ALA A 90 -3.31 17.70 8.15
CA ALA A 90 -1.98 17.11 8.26
C ALA A 90 -0.91 18.10 8.75
N GLU A 91 -0.90 19.34 8.24
CA GLU A 91 0.04 20.37 8.72
C GLU A 91 -0.25 20.77 10.17
N MET A 92 -1.53 20.96 10.52
CA MET A 92 -1.93 21.32 11.87
C MET A 92 -1.48 20.26 12.88
N VAL A 93 -1.72 18.98 12.59
CA VAL A 93 -1.32 17.86 13.45
C VAL A 93 0.19 17.77 13.63
N ARG A 94 0.98 18.02 12.56
CA ARG A 94 2.45 18.06 12.67
C ARG A 94 2.95 19.18 13.57
N GLU A 95 2.34 20.35 13.48
CA GLU A 95 2.71 21.49 14.31
C GLU A 95 2.40 21.21 15.77
N VAL A 96 1.17 20.77 16.06
CA VAL A 96 0.72 20.37 17.39
C VAL A 96 1.63 19.29 18.01
N GLY A 97 1.94 18.23 17.26
CA GLY A 97 2.83 17.17 17.76
C GLY A 97 4.27 17.65 18.01
N ARG A 98 4.78 18.59 17.20
CA ARG A 98 6.11 19.19 17.40
C ARG A 98 6.16 20.01 18.68
N GLU A 99 5.16 20.84 18.90
CA GLU A 99 5.06 21.68 20.10
C GLU A 99 4.89 20.83 21.36
N PHE A 100 4.02 19.81 21.30
CA PHE A 100 3.84 18.87 22.39
C PHE A 100 5.15 18.18 22.77
N ASN A 101 5.90 17.68 21.76
CA ASN A 101 7.21 17.10 22.01
C ASN A 101 8.17 18.12 22.65
N ALA A 102 8.27 19.32 22.10
CA ALA A 102 9.16 20.35 22.65
C ALA A 102 8.84 20.69 24.11
N LYS A 103 7.55 20.76 24.47
CA LYS A 103 7.08 21.03 25.83
C LYS A 103 7.40 19.89 26.79
N HIS A 104 7.10 18.64 26.42
CA HIS A 104 7.08 17.52 27.36
C HIS A 104 8.34 16.64 27.33
N ARG A 105 9.18 16.73 26.29
CA ARG A 105 10.40 15.94 26.13
C ARG A 105 11.34 15.98 27.35
N PRO A 106 11.60 17.13 28.00
CA PRO A 106 12.49 17.16 29.16
C PRO A 106 11.95 16.34 30.34
N SER A 107 10.65 16.45 30.63
CA SER A 107 10.01 15.68 31.71
C SER A 107 9.95 14.20 31.37
N ALA A 108 9.55 13.84 30.16
CA ALA A 108 9.53 12.44 29.70
C ALA A 108 10.89 11.75 29.85
N ALA A 109 11.98 12.47 29.54
CA ALA A 109 13.34 11.96 29.72
C ALA A 109 13.74 11.82 31.19
N ALA A 110 13.31 12.73 32.06
CA ALA A 110 13.58 12.67 33.49
C ALA A 110 12.83 11.50 34.16
N ASP A 111 11.58 11.27 33.74
CA ASP A 111 10.70 10.24 34.31
C ASP A 111 10.85 8.87 33.64
N ASN A 112 11.71 8.76 32.61
CA ASN A 112 11.85 7.58 31.76
C ASN A 112 10.50 7.11 31.19
N ASP A 113 9.70 8.05 30.70
CA ASP A 113 8.33 7.84 30.22
C ASP A 113 8.32 7.16 28.84
N LEU A 114 8.21 5.83 28.82
CA LEU A 114 8.26 5.04 27.59
C LEU A 114 6.91 5.06 26.87
N VAL A 115 5.82 5.36 27.57
CA VAL A 115 4.51 5.60 26.96
C VAL A 115 4.63 6.83 26.06
N PHE A 116 5.15 7.94 26.58
CA PHE A 116 5.43 9.13 25.76
C PHE A 116 6.34 8.81 24.56
N GLU A 117 7.44 8.07 24.77
CA GLU A 117 8.34 7.69 23.67
C GLU A 117 7.63 6.89 22.58
N ALA A 118 6.81 5.92 22.96
CA ALA A 118 6.06 5.10 22.03
C ALA A 118 4.99 5.92 21.28
N LEU A 119 4.18 6.69 22.01
CA LEU A 119 3.12 7.53 21.43
C LEU A 119 3.68 8.58 20.48
N LEU A 120 4.78 9.24 20.84
CA LEU A 120 5.41 10.25 19.98
C LEU A 120 5.93 9.63 18.67
N ARG A 121 6.58 8.46 18.74
CA ARG A 121 7.09 7.75 17.55
C ARG A 121 5.95 7.27 16.65
N LEU A 122 4.87 6.75 17.25
CA LEU A 122 3.66 6.35 16.53
C LEU A 122 3.00 7.56 15.84
N HIS A 123 2.90 8.70 16.53
CA HIS A 123 2.38 9.94 15.96
C HIS A 123 3.24 10.46 14.80
N GLN A 124 4.57 10.45 14.93
CA GLN A 124 5.49 10.81 13.84
C GLN A 124 5.32 9.88 12.63
N ARG A 125 5.20 8.57 12.87
CA ARG A 125 4.91 7.59 11.83
C ARG A 125 3.56 7.84 11.17
N ALA A 126 2.52 8.20 11.95
CA ALA A 126 1.22 8.58 11.40
C ALA A 126 1.32 9.77 10.46
N CYS A 127 2.08 10.81 10.84
CA CYS A 127 2.30 12.00 9.99
C CYS A 127 2.98 11.65 8.64
N LEU A 128 3.89 10.66 8.64
CA LEU A 128 4.51 10.14 7.42
C LEU A 128 3.51 9.35 6.56
N LEU A 129 2.75 8.44 7.19
CA LEU A 129 1.74 7.62 6.50
C LEU A 129 0.69 8.47 5.79
N VAL A 130 0.32 9.62 6.36
CA VAL A 130 -0.60 10.58 5.72
C VAL A 130 -0.02 11.11 4.40
N GLU A 131 1.28 11.41 4.32
CA GLU A 131 1.89 11.85 3.05
C GLU A 131 1.95 10.73 2.02
N GLU A 132 2.16 9.47 2.45
CA GLU A 132 2.08 8.30 1.56
C GLU A 132 0.66 8.12 1.01
N VAL A 133 -0.36 8.21 1.89
CA VAL A 133 -1.77 8.19 1.48
C VAL A 133 -2.04 9.32 0.49
N PHE A 134 -1.60 10.54 0.80
CA PHE A 134 -1.85 11.71 -0.04
C PHE A 134 -1.22 11.56 -1.43
N CYS A 135 0.00 11.05 -1.52
CA CYS A 135 0.67 10.77 -2.79
C CYS A 135 -0.16 9.82 -3.68
N LEU A 136 -0.78 8.81 -3.06
CA LEU A 136 -1.64 7.84 -3.75
C LEU A 136 -2.98 8.46 -4.13
N LEU A 137 -3.58 9.28 -3.25
CA LEU A 137 -4.81 10.03 -3.54
C LEU A 137 -4.61 10.98 -4.73
N GLU A 138 -3.56 11.80 -4.75
CA GLU A 138 -3.22 12.68 -5.88
C GLU A 138 -2.84 11.92 -7.17
N GLY A 139 -2.42 10.66 -7.00
CA GLY A 139 -2.17 9.73 -8.08
C GLY A 139 -3.43 9.09 -8.67
N GLY A 140 -4.57 9.15 -7.97
CA GLY A 140 -5.79 8.41 -8.34
C GLY A 140 -5.71 6.91 -8.03
N PHE A 141 -4.91 6.50 -7.04
CA PHE A 141 -4.69 5.10 -6.66
C PHE A 141 -5.45 4.73 -5.39
N ALA A 142 -6.78 4.64 -5.51
CA ALA A 142 -7.72 4.41 -4.41
C ALA A 142 -7.36 3.22 -3.51
N SER A 143 -7.23 2.02 -4.08
CA SER A 143 -6.93 0.79 -3.35
C SER A 143 -5.57 0.87 -2.63
N GLY A 144 -4.57 1.46 -3.29
CA GLY A 144 -3.27 1.70 -2.66
C GLY A 144 -3.35 2.67 -1.49
N ALA A 145 -4.08 3.78 -1.66
CA ALA A 145 -4.31 4.77 -0.60
C ALA A 145 -5.02 4.14 0.59
N HIS A 146 -6.04 3.32 0.35
CA HIS A 146 -6.77 2.61 1.41
C HIS A 146 -5.87 1.61 2.15
N SER A 147 -5.01 0.89 1.44
CA SER A 147 -4.03 0.01 2.05
C SER A 147 -2.96 0.74 2.86
N ARG A 148 -2.62 1.99 2.54
CA ARG A 148 -1.79 2.83 3.41
C ARG A 148 -2.56 3.33 4.63
N TRP A 149 -3.82 3.74 4.46
CA TRP A 149 -4.71 4.06 5.58
C TRP A 149 -4.81 2.90 6.58
N ARG A 150 -4.89 1.65 6.11
CA ARG A 150 -4.86 0.45 6.97
C ARG A 150 -3.72 0.49 8.00
N THR A 151 -2.52 0.85 7.53
CA THR A 151 -1.32 0.92 8.38
C THR A 151 -1.41 2.08 9.36
N LEU A 152 -2.01 3.20 8.94
CA LEU A 152 -2.29 4.33 9.82
C LEU A 152 -3.30 3.95 10.91
N HIS A 153 -4.36 3.22 10.56
CA HIS A 153 -5.31 2.66 11.53
C HIS A 153 -4.62 1.71 12.52
N GLU A 154 -3.74 0.81 12.07
CA GLU A 154 -2.94 -0.03 12.99
C GLU A 154 -2.11 0.80 13.96
N VAL A 155 -1.47 1.87 13.48
CA VAL A 155 -0.72 2.82 14.32
C VAL A 155 -1.61 3.46 15.37
N THR A 156 -2.82 3.89 14.99
CA THR A 156 -3.81 4.44 15.93
C THR A 156 -4.25 3.40 16.97
N ILE A 157 -4.57 2.18 16.56
CA ILE A 157 -4.96 1.09 17.48
C ILE A 157 -3.85 0.81 18.50
N VAL A 158 -2.61 0.68 18.02
CA VAL A 158 -1.44 0.43 18.88
C VAL A 158 -1.20 1.61 19.82
N SER A 159 -1.38 2.85 19.36
CA SER A 159 -1.21 4.02 20.23
C SER A 159 -2.20 4.03 21.39
N TYR A 160 -3.49 3.77 21.12
CA TYR A 160 -4.49 3.69 22.19
C TYR A 160 -4.17 2.56 23.18
N PHE A 161 -3.80 1.39 22.66
CA PHE A 161 -3.53 0.25 23.53
C PHE A 161 -2.35 0.48 24.46
N ILE A 162 -1.29 1.14 23.98
CA ILE A 162 -0.13 1.51 24.80
C ILE A 162 -0.50 2.58 25.83
N GLU A 163 -1.29 3.58 25.45
CA GLU A 163 -1.77 4.63 26.37
C GLU A 163 -2.60 4.02 27.50
N GLU A 164 -3.59 3.17 27.18
CA GLU A 164 -4.48 2.55 28.16
C GLU A 164 -3.76 1.52 29.06
N SER A 165 -2.70 0.88 28.56
CA SER A 165 -1.99 -0.19 29.29
C SER A 165 -0.78 0.32 30.09
N GLY A 166 -0.24 1.49 29.74
CA GLY A 166 0.84 2.13 30.47
C GLY A 166 2.24 1.53 30.24
N GLN A 167 3.13 1.81 31.20
CA GLN A 167 4.58 1.70 31.02
C GLN A 167 5.11 0.31 30.67
N ASP A 168 4.60 -0.74 31.30
CA ASP A 168 5.08 -2.11 31.07
C ASP A 168 4.84 -2.53 29.61
N VAL A 169 3.66 -2.22 29.06
CA VAL A 169 3.33 -2.50 27.65
C VAL A 169 4.14 -1.62 26.70
N ALA A 170 4.35 -0.34 27.04
CA ALA A 170 5.18 0.55 26.24
C ALA A 170 6.63 0.03 26.11
N GLU A 171 7.22 -0.45 27.22
CA GLU A 171 8.55 -1.06 27.20
C GLU A 171 8.59 -2.31 26.34
N ARG A 172 7.64 -3.23 26.55
CA ARG A 172 7.51 -4.47 25.78
C ARG A 172 7.38 -4.18 24.29
N TYR A 173 6.58 -3.18 23.91
CA TYR A 173 6.41 -2.75 22.52
C TYR A 173 7.72 -2.22 21.91
N LEU A 174 8.39 -1.29 22.59
CA LEU A 174 9.63 -0.68 22.10
C LEU A 174 10.77 -1.70 21.94
N LEU A 175 10.85 -2.69 22.83
CA LEU A 175 11.85 -3.76 22.78
C LEU A 175 11.51 -4.88 21.78
N HIS A 176 10.27 -4.93 21.27
CA HIS A 176 9.80 -6.06 20.44
C HIS A 176 10.51 -6.16 19.09
N HIS A 177 11.13 -5.07 18.62
CA HIS A 177 11.96 -5.08 17.42
C HIS A 177 13.08 -6.15 17.46
N VAL A 178 13.54 -6.55 18.65
CA VAL A 178 14.53 -7.63 18.82
C VAL A 178 13.97 -8.98 18.36
N VAL A 179 12.69 -9.26 18.64
CA VAL A 179 12.01 -10.49 18.21
C VAL A 179 11.93 -10.53 16.68
N GLU A 180 11.51 -9.43 16.06
CA GLU A 180 11.40 -9.31 14.60
C GLU A 180 12.76 -9.33 13.90
N THR A 181 13.80 -8.73 14.51
CA THR A 181 15.17 -8.79 13.99
C THR A 181 15.69 -10.22 13.97
N CYS A 182 15.48 -10.97 15.06
CA CYS A 182 15.88 -12.38 15.11
C CYS A 182 15.15 -13.24 14.08
N LYS A 183 13.83 -13.05 13.90
CA LYS A 183 13.06 -13.76 12.86
C LYS A 183 13.58 -13.43 11.45
N SER A 184 13.84 -12.15 11.19
CA SER A 184 14.36 -11.68 9.90
C SER A 184 15.74 -12.25 9.61
N ALA A 185 16.64 -12.29 10.60
CA ALA A 185 17.96 -12.91 10.49
C ALA A 185 17.86 -14.41 10.20
N GLU A 186 16.97 -15.14 10.88
CA GLU A 186 16.74 -16.57 10.64
C GLU A 186 16.23 -16.84 9.21
N ILE A 187 15.32 -16.01 8.69
CA ILE A 187 14.82 -16.10 7.30
C ILE A 187 15.91 -15.73 6.29
N PHE A 188 16.66 -14.66 6.54
CA PHE A 188 17.77 -14.24 5.69
C PHE A 188 18.80 -15.37 5.57
N GLN A 189 19.19 -15.97 6.70
CA GLN A 189 20.17 -17.08 6.71
C GLN A 189 19.70 -18.27 5.86
N GLN A 190 18.40 -18.57 5.84
CA GLN A 190 17.84 -19.67 5.04
C GLN A 190 17.93 -19.43 3.52
N HIS A 191 18.04 -18.17 3.09
CA HIS A 191 17.94 -17.79 1.67
C HIS A 191 19.16 -17.02 1.14
N CYS A 192 20.11 -16.62 1.98
CA CYS A 192 21.24 -15.78 1.59
C CYS A 192 22.06 -16.38 0.42
N GLU A 193 22.34 -17.69 0.44
CA GLU A 193 23.10 -18.36 -0.62
C GLU A 193 22.39 -18.31 -1.98
N SER A 194 21.06 -18.53 -2.02
CA SER A 194 20.30 -18.47 -3.27
C SER A 194 20.13 -17.04 -3.80
N LEU A 195 20.25 -16.04 -2.92
CA LEU A 195 20.24 -14.62 -3.27
C LEU A 195 21.64 -14.09 -3.67
N GLY A 196 22.69 -14.93 -3.60
CA GLY A 196 24.06 -14.50 -3.83
C GLY A 196 24.56 -13.49 -2.79
N GLN A 197 24.00 -13.51 -1.58
CA GLN A 197 24.38 -12.64 -0.46
C GLN A 197 25.30 -13.39 0.51
N GLU A 198 26.17 -12.66 1.21
CA GLU A 198 27.04 -13.23 2.24
C GLU A 198 26.20 -13.67 3.46
N PRO A 199 26.36 -14.92 3.95
CA PRO A 199 25.67 -15.39 5.15
C PRO A 199 26.09 -14.62 6.40
N LEU A 200 25.19 -14.55 7.39
CA LEU A 200 25.58 -14.11 8.74
C LEU A 200 26.51 -15.15 9.36
N THR A 201 27.44 -14.69 10.19
CA THR A 201 28.28 -15.57 11.00
C THR A 201 27.45 -16.30 12.06
N ASP A 202 27.93 -17.47 12.49
CA ASP A 202 27.30 -18.22 13.59
C ASP A 202 27.19 -17.38 14.87
N ASP A 203 28.19 -16.55 15.13
CA ASP A 203 28.23 -15.64 16.28
C ASP A 203 27.15 -14.55 16.18
N GLU A 204 26.97 -13.91 15.03
CA GLU A 204 25.91 -12.90 14.81
C GLU A 204 24.51 -13.50 14.95
N LEU A 205 24.30 -14.69 14.37
CA LEU A 205 23.01 -15.38 14.48
C LEU A 205 22.72 -15.79 15.93
N GLN A 206 23.74 -16.25 16.65
CA GLN A 206 23.60 -16.60 18.07
C GLN A 206 23.30 -15.36 18.92
N GLN A 207 23.95 -14.22 18.67
CA GLN A 207 23.64 -12.95 19.35
C GLN A 207 22.17 -12.55 19.21
N HIS A 208 21.60 -12.68 18.01
CA HIS A 208 20.18 -12.40 17.80
C HIS A 208 19.26 -13.37 18.57
N ARG A 209 19.62 -14.65 18.61
CA ARG A 209 18.86 -15.68 19.36
C ARG A 209 18.90 -15.43 20.86
N ASP A 210 20.09 -15.13 21.40
CA ASP A 210 20.31 -14.85 22.81
C ASP A 210 19.57 -13.59 23.25
N ALA A 211 19.59 -12.54 22.44
CA ALA A 211 18.85 -11.30 22.70
C ALA A 211 17.33 -11.55 22.77
N ARG A 212 16.78 -12.31 21.81
CA ARG A 212 15.37 -12.73 21.82
C ARG A 212 15.05 -13.57 23.06
N GLU A 213 15.89 -14.55 23.38
CA GLU A 213 15.67 -15.45 24.51
C GLU A 213 15.71 -14.71 25.86
N SER A 214 16.64 -13.78 26.04
CA SER A 214 16.70 -12.90 27.22
C SER A 214 15.36 -12.16 27.43
N LEU A 215 14.79 -11.58 26.37
CA LEU A 215 13.49 -10.89 26.46
C LEU A 215 12.33 -11.87 26.70
N CYS A 216 12.32 -13.05 26.07
CA CYS A 216 11.31 -14.07 26.34
C CYS A 216 11.38 -14.60 27.77
N ASN A 217 12.56 -14.72 28.36
CA ASN A 217 12.74 -15.11 29.76
C ASN A 217 12.22 -14.02 30.71
N ARG A 218 12.35 -12.75 30.33
CA ARG A 218 11.85 -11.60 31.10
C ARG A 218 10.33 -11.40 30.97
N PHE A 219 9.79 -11.44 29.76
CA PHE A 219 8.39 -11.07 29.46
C PHE A 219 7.45 -12.27 29.24
N GLY A 220 7.99 -13.49 29.25
CA GLY A 220 7.24 -14.71 29.05
C GLY A 220 7.30 -15.25 27.61
N LYS A 221 6.95 -16.54 27.46
CA LYS A 221 7.08 -17.27 26.19
C LYS A 221 6.25 -16.67 25.05
N ALA A 222 5.08 -16.11 25.36
CA ALA A 222 4.21 -15.49 24.38
C ALA A 222 4.85 -14.28 23.68
N TYR A 223 5.86 -13.64 24.29
CA TYR A 223 6.56 -12.49 23.75
C TYR A 223 7.21 -12.75 22.37
N ARG A 224 7.50 -14.03 22.05
CA ARG A 224 8.04 -14.44 20.74
C ARG A 224 7.06 -14.24 19.58
N LEU A 225 5.76 -14.18 19.86
CA LEU A 225 4.71 -14.01 18.85
C LEU A 225 4.70 -12.57 18.30
N ASP A 226 4.11 -12.38 17.11
CA ASP A 226 4.07 -11.08 16.41
C ASP A 226 3.43 -9.97 17.26
N TRP A 227 2.40 -10.33 18.04
CA TRP A 227 1.72 -9.42 18.98
C TRP A 227 2.03 -9.77 20.45
N GLY A 228 3.09 -10.55 20.68
CA GLY A 228 3.44 -11.11 21.99
C GLY A 228 3.71 -10.07 23.07
N TRP A 229 4.08 -8.85 22.68
CA TRP A 229 4.26 -7.71 23.58
C TRP A 229 2.96 -7.28 24.30
N ALA A 230 1.79 -7.61 23.73
CA ALA A 230 0.47 -7.32 24.31
C ALA A 230 -0.12 -8.46 25.14
N ALA A 231 0.53 -9.64 25.18
CA ALA A 231 -0.05 -10.87 25.74
C ALA A 231 -0.53 -10.73 27.19
N ASP A 232 0.29 -10.11 28.04
CA ASP A 232 0.03 -9.97 29.48
C ASP A 232 -1.14 -9.01 29.76
N ALA A 233 -1.12 -7.83 29.13
CA ALA A 233 -2.19 -6.84 29.25
C ALA A 233 -3.53 -7.33 28.69
N LEU A 234 -3.51 -8.19 27.67
CA LEU A 234 -4.70 -8.83 27.12
C LEU A 234 -5.14 -10.08 27.90
N ASN A 235 -4.31 -10.60 28.81
CA ASN A 235 -4.46 -11.92 29.40
C ASN A 235 -4.72 -13.01 28.32
N ASP A 236 -3.98 -12.95 27.22
CA ASP A 236 -4.12 -13.80 26.04
C ASP A 236 -2.75 -14.44 25.70
N PRO A 237 -2.61 -15.78 25.80
CA PRO A 237 -1.35 -16.45 25.49
C PRO A 237 -1.02 -16.46 23.99
N ASN A 238 -1.98 -16.11 23.12
CA ASN A 238 -1.79 -16.03 21.68
C ASN A 238 -2.44 -14.74 21.13
N PRO A 239 -1.91 -13.57 21.51
CA PRO A 239 -2.49 -12.29 21.14
C PRO A 239 -2.48 -12.10 19.63
N SER A 240 -3.49 -11.39 19.14
CA SER A 240 -3.61 -10.99 17.74
C SER A 240 -3.94 -9.51 17.64
N PHE A 241 -3.73 -8.91 16.47
CA PHE A 241 -4.22 -7.54 16.21
C PHE A 241 -5.71 -7.38 16.55
N THR A 242 -6.52 -8.40 16.25
CA THR A 242 -7.95 -8.44 16.62
C THR A 242 -8.19 -8.33 18.12
N SER A 243 -7.34 -8.97 18.93
CA SER A 243 -7.44 -8.91 20.39
C SER A 243 -7.15 -7.48 20.88
N ILE A 244 -6.17 -6.80 20.27
CA ILE A 244 -5.82 -5.41 20.56
C ILE A 244 -6.93 -4.45 20.12
N GLU A 245 -7.45 -4.59 18.90
CA GLU A 245 -8.58 -3.77 18.40
C GLU A 245 -9.79 -3.83 19.33
N ARG A 246 -10.07 -5.01 19.89
CA ARG A 246 -11.16 -5.21 20.84
C ARG A 246 -10.91 -4.54 22.17
N ALA A 247 -9.68 -4.62 22.68
CA ALA A 247 -9.30 -3.98 23.94
C ALA A 247 -9.55 -2.47 23.90
N VAL A 248 -9.20 -1.82 22.78
CA VAL A 248 -9.38 -0.36 22.58
C VAL A 248 -10.75 0.03 22.01
N LYS A 249 -11.69 -0.93 21.86
CA LYS A 249 -13.09 -0.71 21.41
C LYS A 249 -13.25 -0.07 20.02
N LEU A 250 -12.27 -0.27 19.14
CA LEU A 250 -12.29 0.25 17.76
C LEU A 250 -12.62 -0.84 16.71
N GLU A 251 -13.04 -2.03 17.17
CA GLU A 251 -13.44 -3.17 16.32
C GLU A 251 -14.57 -2.88 15.32
N HIS A 252 -15.36 -1.83 15.55
CA HIS A 252 -16.42 -1.41 14.62
C HIS A 252 -15.88 -0.92 13.27
N LEU A 253 -14.59 -0.54 13.20
CA LEU A 253 -13.89 -0.18 11.95
C LEU A 253 -13.31 -1.38 11.21
N ARG A 254 -13.37 -2.58 11.80
CA ARG A 254 -12.80 -3.81 11.24
C ARG A 254 -13.29 -4.18 9.84
N PRO A 255 -14.57 -3.94 9.44
CA PRO A 255 -14.99 -4.16 8.06
C PRO A 255 -14.17 -3.35 7.06
N TYR A 256 -13.90 -2.07 7.35
CA TYR A 256 -13.07 -1.19 6.51
C TYR A 256 -11.61 -1.62 6.53
N PHE A 257 -11.07 -1.95 7.72
CA PHE A 257 -9.72 -2.50 7.84
C PHE A 257 -9.52 -3.75 6.97
N ARG A 258 -10.48 -4.69 7.01
CA ARG A 258 -10.44 -5.92 6.21
C ARG A 258 -10.49 -5.61 4.72
N LEU A 259 -11.33 -4.65 4.31
CA LEU A 259 -11.40 -4.20 2.92
C LEU A 259 -10.04 -3.64 2.45
N ALA A 260 -9.39 -2.84 3.30
CA ALA A 260 -8.08 -2.25 3.04
C ALA A 260 -6.92 -3.27 3.02
N CYS A 261 -7.11 -4.47 3.57
CA CYS A 261 -6.15 -5.58 3.47
C CYS A 261 -6.13 -6.22 2.08
N HIS A 262 -7.27 -6.25 1.37
CA HIS A 262 -7.38 -7.03 0.13
C HIS A 262 -6.37 -6.62 -0.94
N PRO A 263 -6.12 -5.33 -1.23
CA PRO A 263 -5.15 -4.93 -2.25
C PRO A 263 -3.69 -5.30 -1.93
N ASN A 264 -3.36 -5.59 -0.66
CA ASN A 264 -1.99 -5.98 -0.26
C ASN A 264 -1.70 -7.46 -0.54
N HIS A 265 -2.72 -8.28 -0.76
CA HIS A 265 -2.57 -9.71 -0.99
C HIS A 265 -2.99 -10.05 -2.42
N ALA A 266 -2.30 -10.99 -3.06
CA ALA A 266 -2.71 -11.60 -4.34
C ALA A 266 -3.92 -12.55 -4.17
N GLY A 267 -4.90 -12.15 -3.35
CA GLY A 267 -6.12 -12.89 -3.10
C GLY A 267 -7.19 -12.57 -4.15
N SER A 268 -8.10 -13.51 -4.39
CA SER A 268 -9.15 -13.39 -5.42
C SER A 268 -10.09 -12.20 -5.23
N ILE A 269 -10.21 -11.67 -4.01
CA ILE A 269 -11.04 -10.49 -3.72
C ILE A 269 -10.44 -9.23 -4.37
N ALA A 270 -9.11 -9.07 -4.39
CA ALA A 270 -8.47 -7.91 -5.01
C ALA A 270 -8.66 -7.86 -6.53
N LEU A 271 -8.88 -9.02 -7.17
CA LEU A 271 -9.18 -9.13 -8.59
C LEU A 271 -10.60 -8.67 -8.96
N ARG A 272 -11.48 -8.50 -7.97
CA ARG A 272 -12.90 -8.14 -8.18
C ARG A 272 -13.29 -6.82 -7.51
N ASN A 273 -12.66 -6.49 -6.38
CA ASN A 273 -13.01 -5.37 -5.53
C ASN A 273 -11.87 -4.35 -5.49
N ASP A 274 -11.55 -3.78 -6.65
CA ASP A 274 -10.68 -2.61 -6.74
C ASP A 274 -11.51 -1.32 -6.59
N LEU A 275 -11.15 -0.48 -5.61
CA LEU A 275 -11.86 0.77 -5.33
C LEU A 275 -11.80 1.75 -6.51
N GLY A 276 -10.73 1.71 -7.30
CA GLY A 276 -10.58 2.54 -8.49
C GLY A 276 -11.54 2.15 -9.62
N SER A 277 -12.12 0.95 -9.56
CA SER A 277 -13.01 0.38 -10.57
C SER A 277 -14.50 0.58 -10.22
N SER A 278 -14.84 1.32 -9.16
CA SER A 278 -16.25 1.47 -8.71
C SER A 278 -17.18 2.17 -9.73
N LEU A 279 -16.61 2.88 -10.71
CA LEU A 279 -17.36 3.47 -11.82
C LEU A 279 -17.51 2.55 -13.05
N ASN A 280 -16.87 1.38 -13.06
CA ASN A 280 -17.00 0.42 -14.15
C ASN A 280 -18.40 -0.21 -14.17
N PRO A 281 -18.84 -0.75 -15.33
CA PRO A 281 -20.03 -1.58 -15.41
C PRO A 281 -19.94 -2.79 -14.46
N ASP A 282 -21.06 -3.21 -13.88
CA ASP A 282 -21.09 -4.28 -12.86
C ASP A 282 -20.68 -5.66 -13.43
N ASP A 283 -20.80 -5.85 -14.75
CA ASP A 283 -20.40 -7.03 -15.50
C ASP A 283 -18.98 -6.93 -16.10
N SER A 284 -18.28 -5.81 -15.90
CA SER A 284 -16.92 -5.63 -16.40
C SER A 284 -15.96 -6.59 -15.71
N MET A 285 -15.33 -7.46 -16.51
CA MET A 285 -14.27 -8.36 -16.03
C MET A 285 -12.90 -7.67 -15.94
N MET A 286 -12.80 -6.40 -16.37
CA MET A 286 -11.54 -5.67 -16.39
C MET A 286 -11.39 -4.81 -15.13
N VAL A 287 -10.36 -5.10 -14.34
CA VAL A 287 -9.88 -4.21 -13.28
C VAL A 287 -9.15 -3.03 -13.92
N MET A 288 -9.35 -1.83 -13.38
CA MET A 288 -8.59 -0.65 -13.77
C MET A 288 -7.08 -0.88 -13.58
N SER A 289 -6.32 -0.91 -14.68
CA SER A 289 -4.86 -1.01 -14.65
C SER A 289 -4.15 0.34 -14.50
N SER A 290 -4.91 1.42 -14.26
CA SER A 290 -4.39 2.78 -14.23
C SER A 290 -5.15 3.66 -13.23
N ALA A 291 -4.69 4.90 -13.05
CA ALA A 291 -5.28 5.85 -12.12
C ALA A 291 -6.78 6.13 -12.39
N SER A 292 -7.54 6.27 -11.31
CA SER A 292 -8.99 6.51 -11.32
C SER A 292 -9.38 7.78 -10.57
N ASN A 293 -10.51 8.37 -10.97
CA ASN A 293 -11.17 9.41 -10.19
C ASN A 293 -12.07 8.83 -9.08
N ALA A 294 -12.24 7.51 -9.03
CA ALA A 294 -13.20 6.84 -8.17
C ALA A 294 -12.56 6.25 -6.91
N GLY A 295 -13.37 6.03 -5.87
CA GLY A 295 -12.98 5.24 -4.69
C GLY A 295 -12.00 5.91 -3.72
N LEU A 296 -11.80 7.23 -3.84
CA LEU A 296 -10.84 7.95 -3.00
C LEU A 296 -11.39 8.32 -1.60
N ALA A 297 -12.70 8.24 -1.40
CA ALA A 297 -13.36 8.70 -0.18
C ALA A 297 -12.98 7.91 1.07
N GLU A 298 -13.06 6.57 1.03
CA GLU A 298 -12.77 5.73 2.21
C GLU A 298 -11.36 6.01 2.76
N ALA A 299 -10.36 6.07 1.89
CA ALA A 299 -8.99 6.36 2.28
C ALA A 299 -8.82 7.78 2.84
N GLY A 300 -9.46 8.79 2.22
CA GLY A 300 -9.38 10.18 2.70
C GLY A 300 -10.06 10.39 4.05
N ILE A 301 -11.29 9.88 4.20
CA ILE A 301 -12.08 9.95 5.43
C ILE A 301 -11.37 9.20 6.56
N GLY A 302 -10.97 7.95 6.30
CA GLY A 302 -10.26 7.15 7.28
C GLY A 302 -8.97 7.81 7.73
N THR A 303 -8.22 8.43 6.81
CA THR A 303 -6.96 9.10 7.13
C THR A 303 -7.18 10.29 8.05
N ALA A 304 -8.19 11.12 7.78
CA ALA A 304 -8.54 12.24 8.66
C ALA A 304 -8.90 11.76 10.07
N LEU A 305 -9.75 10.72 10.16
CA LEU A 305 -10.18 10.15 11.43
C LEU A 305 -9.01 9.57 12.23
N SER A 306 -8.21 8.69 11.61
CA SER A 306 -7.08 8.03 12.28
C SER A 306 -5.99 9.04 12.69
N LEU A 307 -5.78 10.09 11.89
CA LEU A 307 -4.83 11.15 12.21
C LEU A 307 -5.30 12.02 13.37
N TYR A 308 -6.58 12.40 13.40
CA TYR A 308 -7.17 13.09 14.55
C TYR A 308 -7.04 12.23 15.82
N GLN A 309 -7.43 10.97 15.74
CA GLN A 309 -7.41 10.02 16.85
C GLN A 309 -6.02 9.81 17.45
N VAL A 310 -5.00 9.54 16.64
CA VAL A 310 -3.62 9.34 17.14
C VAL A 310 -3.06 10.61 17.79
N THR A 311 -3.47 11.80 17.29
CA THR A 311 -3.05 13.09 17.85
C THR A 311 -3.70 13.36 19.18
N VAL A 312 -5.02 13.15 19.29
CA VAL A 312 -5.76 13.24 20.56
C VAL A 312 -5.15 12.33 21.61
N ASN A 313 -4.84 11.09 21.22
CA ASN A 313 -4.23 10.11 22.12
C ASN A 313 -2.84 10.55 22.63
N LEU A 314 -2.00 11.11 21.75
CA LEU A 314 -0.73 11.70 22.17
C LEU A 314 -0.94 12.86 23.16
N LEU A 315 -1.84 13.79 22.85
CA LEU A 315 -2.07 14.99 23.65
C LEU A 315 -2.66 14.69 25.04
N ASN A 316 -3.46 13.64 25.15
CA ASN A 316 -4.09 13.22 26.40
C ASN A 316 -3.11 12.54 27.39
N HIS A 317 -1.92 12.15 26.93
CA HIS A 317 -0.93 11.49 27.79
C HIS A 317 -0.45 12.38 28.95
N TYR A 318 -0.45 13.70 28.76
CA TYR A 318 -0.22 14.67 29.84
C TYR A 318 -1.49 15.48 30.12
N GLU A 319 -1.58 16.02 31.32
CA GLU A 319 -2.69 16.92 31.68
C GLU A 319 -2.74 18.13 30.73
N ILE A 320 -3.90 18.34 30.12
CA ILE A 320 -4.14 19.50 29.26
C ILE A 320 -4.35 20.72 30.14
N ASP A 321 -3.30 21.52 30.27
CA ASP A 321 -3.23 22.70 31.15
C ASP A 321 -3.45 24.04 30.42
N SER A 322 -3.67 24.02 29.09
CA SER A 322 -3.70 25.23 28.27
C SER A 322 -4.97 25.33 27.41
N LEU A 323 -5.60 26.52 27.43
CA LEU A 323 -6.73 26.86 26.55
C LEU A 323 -6.35 26.73 25.07
N ARG A 324 -5.07 26.98 24.75
CA ARG A 324 -4.53 26.83 23.40
C ARG A 324 -4.68 25.38 22.90
N THR A 325 -4.21 24.39 23.68
CA THR A 325 -4.30 22.97 23.32
C THR A 325 -5.75 22.52 23.16
N LEU A 326 -6.66 22.98 24.03
CA LEU A 326 -8.10 22.70 23.89
C LEU A 326 -8.69 23.30 22.61
N THR A 327 -8.25 24.51 22.24
CA THR A 327 -8.68 25.18 21.00
C THR A 327 -8.15 24.44 19.77
N GLU A 328 -6.91 23.99 19.81
CA GLU A 328 -6.29 23.18 18.74
C GLU A 328 -7.02 21.84 18.57
N LEU A 329 -7.35 21.13 19.67
CA LEU A 329 -8.16 19.92 19.63
C LEU A 329 -9.55 20.16 19.00
N GLY A 330 -10.22 21.24 19.40
CA GLY A 330 -11.51 21.63 18.84
C GLY A 330 -11.44 21.94 17.34
N ALA A 331 -10.43 22.70 16.92
CA ALA A 331 -10.22 23.02 15.52
C ALA A 331 -9.83 21.79 14.67
N MET A 332 -8.99 20.89 15.20
CA MET A 332 -8.67 19.61 14.52
C MET A 332 -9.91 18.75 14.34
N LYS A 333 -10.79 18.67 15.35
CA LYS A 333 -12.04 17.94 15.24
C LYS A 333 -12.93 18.51 14.14
N LEU A 334 -13.18 19.82 14.17
CA LEU A 334 -14.02 20.49 13.16
C LEU A 334 -13.46 20.29 11.76
N LEU A 335 -12.14 20.43 11.59
CA LEU A 335 -11.49 20.22 10.31
C LEU A 335 -11.56 18.75 9.86
N SER A 336 -11.43 17.78 10.76
CA SER A 336 -11.65 16.36 10.44
C SER A 336 -13.08 16.08 9.98
N ASP A 337 -14.07 16.72 10.61
CA ASP A 337 -15.48 16.61 10.21
C ASP A 337 -15.70 17.25 8.82
N GLU A 338 -15.12 18.43 8.54
CA GLU A 338 -15.16 19.07 7.22
C GLU A 338 -14.48 18.21 6.13
N VAL A 339 -13.36 17.57 6.44
CA VAL A 339 -12.69 16.62 5.52
C VAL A 339 -13.63 15.47 5.21
N HIS A 340 -14.27 14.89 6.23
CA HIS A 340 -15.22 13.80 6.05
C HIS A 340 -16.32 14.21 5.06
N GLU A 341 -17.02 15.31 5.37
CA GLU A 341 -18.12 15.81 4.56
C GLU A 341 -17.67 16.07 3.12
N ALA A 342 -16.51 16.72 2.93
CA ALA A 342 -16.00 17.03 1.60
C ALA A 342 -15.71 15.79 0.76
N PHE A 343 -15.06 14.75 1.32
CA PHE A 343 -14.80 13.50 0.61
C PHE A 343 -16.11 12.76 0.30
N ALA A 344 -17.02 12.65 1.27
CA ALA A 344 -18.31 11.98 1.10
C ALA A 344 -19.16 12.65 0.01
N MET A 345 -19.20 13.99 -0.02
CA MET A 345 -19.93 14.75 -1.04
C MET A 345 -19.39 14.51 -2.45
N VAL A 346 -18.07 14.35 -2.63
CA VAL A 346 -17.51 14.06 -3.96
C VAL A 346 -17.87 12.65 -4.39
N ASP A 347 -17.78 11.68 -3.48
CA ASP A 347 -18.13 10.29 -3.75
C ASP A 347 -19.61 10.15 -4.15
N GLU A 348 -20.51 10.81 -3.42
CA GLU A 348 -21.94 10.84 -3.75
C GLU A 348 -22.20 11.44 -5.14
N ARG A 349 -21.52 12.55 -5.48
CA ARG A 349 -21.63 13.15 -6.83
C ARG A 349 -21.13 12.20 -7.91
N LEU A 350 -20.09 11.41 -7.66
CA LEU A 350 -19.58 10.42 -8.60
C LEU A 350 -20.55 9.23 -8.72
N ALA A 351 -21.13 8.77 -7.61
CA ALA A 351 -22.14 7.72 -7.58
C ALA A 351 -23.39 8.11 -8.40
N ILE A 352 -23.87 9.35 -8.30
CA ILE A 352 -24.98 9.86 -9.11
C ILE A 352 -24.65 9.85 -10.61
N LYS A 353 -23.39 10.15 -10.98
CA LYS A 353 -22.92 10.12 -12.37
C LYS A 353 -22.63 8.70 -12.86
N ALA A 354 -22.48 7.72 -11.96
CA ALA A 354 -22.01 6.37 -12.29
C ALA A 354 -22.86 5.67 -13.36
N PRO A 355 -24.21 5.70 -13.35
CA PRO A 355 -25.00 5.06 -14.40
C PRO A 355 -24.71 5.60 -15.80
N ILE A 356 -24.56 6.93 -15.95
CA ILE A 356 -24.24 7.59 -17.21
C ILE A 356 -22.81 7.24 -17.67
N ILE A 357 -21.87 7.16 -16.71
CA ILE A 357 -20.49 6.78 -16.98
C ILE A 357 -20.42 5.33 -17.45
N ARG A 358 -21.11 4.42 -16.76
CA ARG A 358 -21.21 2.99 -17.12
C ARG A 358 -21.79 2.81 -18.52
N GLU A 359 -22.90 3.47 -18.84
CA GLU A 359 -23.49 3.40 -20.18
C GLU A 359 -22.52 3.85 -21.27
N ARG A 360 -21.75 4.93 -21.04
CA ARG A 360 -20.73 5.40 -21.98
C ARG A 360 -19.57 4.43 -22.11
N LEU A 361 -19.12 3.83 -21.00
CA LEU A 361 -18.06 2.83 -20.99
C LEU A 361 -18.49 1.57 -21.74
N SER A 362 -19.68 1.02 -21.48
CA SER A 362 -20.21 -0.14 -22.20
C SER A 362 -20.34 0.12 -23.70
N ARG A 363 -20.75 1.33 -24.11
CA ARG A 363 -20.75 1.72 -25.54
C ARG A 363 -19.35 1.76 -26.14
N PHE A 364 -18.36 2.23 -25.37
CA PHE A 364 -16.97 2.29 -25.82
C PHE A 364 -16.33 0.90 -25.91
N GLU A 365 -16.60 0.02 -24.95
CA GLU A 365 -16.21 -1.39 -24.97
C GLU A 365 -16.81 -2.09 -26.20
N ALA A 366 -18.13 -1.94 -26.42
CA ALA A 366 -18.81 -2.49 -27.59
C ALA A 366 -18.31 -1.91 -28.93
N LEU A 367 -17.77 -0.69 -28.95
CA LEU A 367 -17.14 -0.11 -30.13
C LEU A 367 -15.73 -0.65 -30.38
N ASN A 368 -14.98 -0.97 -29.33
CA ASN A 368 -13.66 -1.59 -29.44
C ASN A 368 -13.75 -3.07 -29.81
N GLU A 369 -14.77 -3.79 -29.33
CA GLU A 369 -15.09 -5.15 -29.79
C GLU A 369 -15.54 -5.17 -31.27
N LYS A 370 -16.05 -4.04 -31.77
CA LYS A 370 -16.54 -3.89 -33.15
C LYS A 370 -15.57 -3.20 -34.11
N LYS A 371 -14.36 -2.83 -33.70
CA LYS A 371 -13.34 -2.38 -34.65
C LYS A 371 -12.76 -3.61 -35.37
N PRO A 372 -13.00 -3.80 -36.68
CA PRO A 372 -12.09 -4.60 -37.48
C PRO A 372 -10.74 -3.89 -37.45
N GLU A 373 -9.65 -4.65 -37.54
CA GLU A 373 -8.31 -4.12 -37.75
C GLU A 373 -8.37 -3.01 -38.82
N ALA A 374 -8.08 -1.78 -38.40
CA ALA A 374 -8.13 -0.65 -39.30
C ALA A 374 -6.95 -0.76 -40.26
N ASP A 375 -7.27 -0.97 -41.54
CA ASP A 375 -6.41 -0.84 -42.71
C ASP A 375 -5.30 0.20 -42.47
N LYS A 376 -4.05 -0.26 -42.44
CA LYS A 376 -2.90 0.60 -42.66
C LYS A 376 -2.50 0.50 -44.14
N PRO A 377 -2.16 1.63 -44.79
CA PRO A 377 -1.97 1.73 -46.23
C PRO A 377 -0.75 0.99 -46.75
#